data_AF-A0A9D8BP98-F1
#
_entry.id   AF-A0A9D8BP98-F1
#
_cell.length_a   1.000
_cell.length_b   1.000
_cell.length_c   1.000
_cell.angle_alpha   90.00
_cell.angle_beta   90.00
_cell.angle_gamma   90.00
#
_symmetry.space_group_name_H-M   'P 1'
#
loop_
_entity.id
_entity.type
_entity.pdbx_description
1 polymer ?
#
loop_
_entity_poly.entity_id
_entity_poly.type
_entity_poly.pdbx_seq_one_letter_code
_entity_poly.pdbx_strand_id
1 'polypeptide(L)'
;MYLNFYTIPQLIIGILCVVYGLVILLRNKKSRLNQILALWCFACFIWLFGYTLCYSSKNASLAEIFSRIGCVGVMFLAVFSYHFVVEFLELKSEKKLLYLIYFVNVSLIPFYFFTNYFLSGVNEYFFGYYGKASVLYP
;
A
#
# COMPACT_ATOMS: atom_id res chain seq x y z
N MET A 1 -11.52 -14.45 11.77
CA MET A 1 -11.64 -13.97 10.37
C MET A 1 -12.53 -14.92 9.59
N TYR A 2 -13.19 -14.45 8.53
CA TYR A 2 -13.88 -15.31 7.55
C TYR A 2 -13.60 -14.76 6.16
N LEU A 3 -13.32 -15.64 5.20
CA LEU A 3 -13.21 -15.23 3.80
C LEU A 3 -14.62 -15.04 3.26
N ASN A 4 -14.89 -13.85 2.75
CA ASN A 4 -16.13 -13.56 2.03
C ASN A 4 -15.84 -13.52 0.53
N PHE A 5 -16.88 -13.62 -0.30
CA PHE A 5 -16.71 -13.63 -1.75
C PHE A 5 -15.96 -12.39 -2.27
N TYR A 6 -16.15 -11.25 -1.61
CA TYR A 6 -15.53 -9.97 -1.95
C TYR A 6 -14.07 -9.85 -1.54
N THR A 7 -13.47 -10.82 -0.84
CA THR A 7 -12.03 -10.81 -0.48
C THR A 7 -11.17 -11.64 -1.43
N ILE A 8 -11.81 -12.51 -2.22
CA ILE A 8 -11.12 -13.44 -3.13
C ILE A 8 -10.30 -12.68 -4.19
N PRO A 9 -10.84 -11.66 -4.89
CA PRO A 9 -10.08 -10.95 -5.92
C PRO A 9 -8.84 -10.26 -5.36
N GLN A 10 -8.94 -9.59 -4.21
CA GLN A 10 -7.84 -8.87 -3.59
C GLN A 10 -6.75 -9.83 -3.11
N LEU A 11 -7.13 -10.97 -2.54
CA LEU A 11 -6.17 -11.99 -2.11
C LEU A 11 -5.40 -12.56 -3.31
N ILE A 12 -6.11 -12.94 -4.37
CA ILE A 12 -5.50 -13.50 -5.58
C ILE A 12 -4.58 -12.46 -6.24
N ILE A 13 -5.07 -11.24 -6.46
CA ILE A 13 -4.27 -10.20 -7.11
C ILE A 13 -3.07 -9.81 -6.24
N GLY A 14 -3.23 -9.71 -4.91
CA GLY A 14 -2.14 -9.45 -3.99
C GLY A 14 -1.04 -10.52 -4.07
N ILE A 15 -1.41 -11.80 -4.08
CA ILE A 15 -0.47 -12.91 -4.24
C ILE A 15 0.21 -12.84 -5.61
N LEU A 16 -0.54 -12.59 -6.69
CA LEU A 16 0.04 -12.44 -8.03
C LEU A 16 1.02 -11.26 -8.09
N CYS A 17 0.73 -10.13 -7.45
CA CYS A 17 1.64 -8.99 -7.37
C CYS A 17 2.95 -9.37 -6.69
N VAL A 18 2.92 -10.02 -5.51
CA VAL A 18 4.17 -10.37 -4.82
C VAL A 18 4.97 -11.42 -5.59
N VAL A 19 4.32 -12.41 -6.19
CA VAL A 19 4.98 -13.41 -7.05
C VAL A 19 5.62 -12.74 -8.26
N TYR A 20 4.90 -11.85 -8.94
CA TYR A 20 5.42 -11.12 -10.09
C TYR A 20 6.61 -10.21 -9.72
N GLY A 21 6.51 -9.48 -8.60
CA GLY A 21 7.60 -8.67 -8.08
C GLY A 21 8.85 -9.49 -7.77
N LEU A 22 8.68 -10.67 -7.16
CA LEU A 22 9.79 -11.60 -6.92
C LEU A 22 10.42 -12.09 -8.23
N VAL A 23 9.62 -12.48 -9.23
CA VAL A 23 10.12 -12.93 -10.54
C VAL A 23 10.92 -11.81 -11.23
N ILE A 24 10.43 -10.57 -11.22
CA ILE A 24 11.15 -9.41 -11.78
C ILE A 24 12.49 -9.19 -11.07
N LEU A 25 12.48 -9.23 -9.74
CA LEU A 25 13.68 -9.02 -8.95
C LEU A 25 14.72 -10.12 -9.19
N LEU A 26 14.28 -11.38 -9.24
CA LEU A 26 15.15 -12.53 -9.52
C LEU A 26 15.74 -12.50 -10.93
N ARG A 27 15.01 -11.96 -11.91
CA ARG A 27 15.49 -11.84 -13.30
C ARG A 27 16.71 -10.93 -13.43
N ASN A 28 16.76 -9.82 -12.69
CA ASN A 28 17.94 -8.97 -12.62
C ASN A 28 17.98 -8.16 -11.31
N LYS A 29 18.60 -8.74 -10.28
CA LYS A 29 18.72 -8.12 -8.95
C LYS A 29 19.53 -6.82 -8.94
N LYS A 30 20.39 -6.59 -9.94
CA LYS A 30 21.25 -5.39 -10.02
C LYS A 30 20.54 -4.22 -10.72
N SER A 31 19.46 -4.48 -11.46
CA SER A 31 18.67 -3.45 -12.11
C SER A 31 17.88 -2.66 -11.08
N ARG A 32 18.14 -1.34 -10.99
CA ARG A 32 17.37 -0.43 -10.13
C ARG A 32 15.90 -0.39 -10.50
N LEU A 33 15.58 -0.40 -11.80
CA LEU A 33 14.20 -0.46 -12.28
C LEU A 33 13.49 -1.73 -11.80
N ASN A 34 14.16 -2.88 -11.81
CA ASN A 34 13.58 -4.13 -11.31
C ASN A 34 13.34 -4.06 -9.80
N GLN A 35 14.25 -3.47 -9.04
CA GLN A 35 14.09 -3.26 -7.60
C GLN A 35 12.90 -2.35 -7.29
N ILE A 36 12.79 -1.21 -7.99
CA ILE A 36 11.69 -0.25 -7.80
C ILE A 36 10.35 -0.89 -8.18
N LEU A 37 10.29 -1.61 -9.30
CA LEU A 37 9.07 -2.31 -9.72
C LEU A 37 8.67 -3.43 -8.77
N ALA A 38 9.65 -4.16 -8.19
CA ALA A 38 9.39 -5.15 -7.17
C ALA A 38 8.85 -4.51 -5.87
N LEU A 39 9.38 -3.36 -5.46
CA LEU A 39 8.85 -2.57 -4.33
C LEU A 39 7.43 -2.08 -4.60
N TRP A 40 7.15 -1.62 -5.82
CA TRP A 40 5.80 -1.26 -6.25
C TRP A 40 4.83 -2.43 -6.15
N CYS A 41 5.22 -3.61 -6.64
CA CYS A 41 4.44 -4.83 -6.52
C CYS A 41 4.20 -5.23 -5.05
N PHE A 42 5.21 -5.05 -4.20
CA PHE A 42 5.10 -5.31 -2.76
C PHE A 42 4.16 -4.32 -2.06
N ALA A 43 4.17 -3.04 -2.44
CA ALA A 43 3.20 -2.05 -1.96
C ALA A 43 1.76 -2.40 -2.37
N CYS A 44 1.56 -2.86 -3.61
CA CYS A 44 0.27 -3.39 -4.09
C CYS A 44 -0.18 -4.58 -3.24
N PHE A 45 0.73 -5.50 -2.92
CA PHE A 45 0.44 -6.62 -2.02
C PHE A 45 0.02 -6.13 -0.63
N ILE A 46 0.76 -5.21 0.00
CA ILE A 46 0.40 -4.66 1.32
C ILE A 46 -1.00 -4.05 1.28
N TRP A 47 -1.31 -3.29 0.24
CA TRP A 47 -2.62 -2.70 0.05
C TRP A 47 -3.72 -3.77 -0.03
N LEU A 48 -3.63 -4.67 -1.01
CA LEU A 48 -4.66 -5.66 -1.28
C LEU A 48 -4.81 -6.69 -0.16
N PHE A 49 -3.69 -7.14 0.41
CA PHE A 49 -3.69 -8.07 1.52
C PHE A 49 -4.21 -7.41 2.80
N GLY A 50 -3.82 -6.16 3.08
CA GLY A 50 -4.37 -5.37 4.18
C GLY A 50 -5.90 -5.27 4.10
N TYR A 51 -6.45 -4.92 2.93
CA TYR A 51 -7.91 -4.87 2.76
C TYR A 51 -8.58 -6.25 2.75
N THR A 52 -7.90 -7.31 2.29
CA THR A 52 -8.38 -8.68 2.45
C THR A 52 -8.60 -9.01 3.93
N LEU A 53 -7.63 -8.67 4.80
CA LEU A 53 -7.74 -8.87 6.24
C LEU A 53 -8.78 -7.95 6.88
N CYS A 54 -8.88 -6.70 6.41
CA CYS A 54 -9.90 -5.74 6.85
C CYS A 54 -11.32 -6.29 6.60
N TYR A 55 -11.59 -6.74 5.38
CA TYR A 55 -12.90 -7.24 4.96
C TYR A 55 -13.26 -8.57 5.62
N SER A 56 -12.24 -9.36 5.97
CA SER A 56 -12.40 -10.64 6.65
C SER A 56 -12.50 -10.52 8.17
N SER A 57 -12.35 -9.33 8.73
CA SER A 57 -12.33 -9.10 10.18
C SER A 57 -13.73 -9.09 10.78
N LYS A 58 -13.86 -9.65 11.99
CA LYS A 58 -15.11 -9.62 12.79
C LYS A 58 -15.08 -8.56 13.91
N ASN A 59 -13.97 -7.86 14.04
CA ASN A 59 -13.69 -6.92 15.11
C ASN A 59 -13.28 -5.59 14.48
N ALA A 60 -14.00 -4.51 14.80
CA ALA A 60 -13.79 -3.19 14.23
C ALA A 60 -12.38 -2.66 14.49
N SER A 61 -11.82 -2.86 15.69
CA SER A 61 -10.47 -2.42 16.04
C SER A 61 -9.39 -3.12 15.21
N LEU A 62 -9.52 -4.43 14.99
CA LEU A 62 -8.61 -5.17 14.09
C LEU A 62 -8.78 -4.73 12.63
N ALA A 63 -10.02 -4.55 12.17
CA ALA A 63 -10.29 -4.08 10.83
C ALA A 63 -9.69 -2.69 10.57
N GLU A 64 -9.75 -1.80 11.56
CA GLU A 64 -9.15 -0.48 11.49
C GLU A 64 -7.64 -0.54 11.31
N ILE A 65 -6.93 -1.36 12.10
CA ILE A 65 -5.49 -1.58 11.95
C ILE A 65 -5.16 -2.06 10.54
N PHE A 66 -5.91 -3.04 10.01
CA PHE A 66 -5.68 -3.54 8.65
C PHE A 66 -5.98 -2.51 7.56
N SER A 67 -6.99 -1.67 7.76
CA SER A 67 -7.27 -0.56 6.83
C SER A 67 -6.13 0.44 6.81
N ARG A 68 -5.57 0.80 7.98
CA ARG A 68 -4.39 1.69 8.10
C ARG A 68 -3.17 1.08 7.40
N ILE A 69 -2.89 -0.22 7.60
CA ILE A 69 -1.84 -0.94 6.87
C ILE A 69 -2.06 -0.88 5.36
N GLY A 70 -3.29 -1.13 4.91
CA GLY A 70 -3.67 -1.08 3.49
C GLY A 70 -3.42 0.31 2.88
N CYS A 71 -3.81 1.38 3.59
CA CYS A 71 -3.57 2.75 3.16
C CYS A 71 -2.08 3.08 3.04
N VAL A 72 -1.24 2.60 3.95
CA VAL A 72 0.23 2.76 3.84
C VAL A 72 0.75 2.10 2.56
N GLY A 73 0.23 0.92 2.19
CA GLY A 73 0.52 0.31 0.89
C GLY A 73 0.21 1.25 -0.28
N VAL A 74 -0.97 1.89 -0.29
CA VAL A 74 -1.38 2.86 -1.32
C VAL A 74 -0.45 4.08 -1.35
N MET A 75 -0.08 4.61 -0.19
CA MET A 75 0.83 5.77 -0.09
C MET A 75 2.16 5.48 -0.80
N PHE A 76 2.70 4.28 -0.63
CA PHE A 76 3.97 3.88 -1.26
C PHE A 76 3.84 3.61 -2.76
N LEU A 77 2.66 3.24 -3.28
CA LEU A 77 2.46 3.07 -4.71
C LEU A 77 2.76 4.35 -5.48
N ALA A 78 2.25 5.49 -5.03
CA ALA A 78 2.51 6.78 -5.67
C ALA A 78 4.01 7.11 -5.67
N VAL A 79 4.70 6.87 -4.55
CA VAL A 79 6.15 7.12 -4.43
C VAL A 79 6.95 6.22 -5.36
N PHE A 80 6.67 4.93 -5.37
CA PHE A 80 7.39 3.98 -6.23
C PHE A 80 7.08 4.20 -7.71
N SER A 81 5.86 4.63 -8.07
CA SER A 81 5.53 5.05 -9.44
C SER A 81 6.36 6.26 -9.87
N TYR A 82 6.46 7.30 -9.04
CA TYR A 82 7.28 8.45 -9.35
C TYR A 82 8.78 8.10 -9.40
N HIS A 83 9.27 7.31 -8.44
CA HIS A 83 10.65 6.81 -8.45
C HIS A 83 10.95 6.01 -9.72
N PHE A 84 10.01 5.17 -10.18
CA PHE A 84 10.17 4.42 -11.41
C PHE A 84 10.34 5.35 -12.60
N VAL A 85 9.53 6.40 -12.73
CA VAL A 85 9.65 7.40 -13.80
C VAL A 85 10.99 8.14 -13.74
N VAL A 86 11.40 8.59 -12.55
CA VAL A 86 12.68 9.30 -12.35
C VAL A 86 13.86 8.42 -12.76
N GLU A 87 13.86 7.14 -12.40
CA GLU A 87 14.93 6.21 -12.76
C GLU A 87 14.85 5.81 -14.24
N PHE A 88 13.66 5.59 -14.80
CA PHE A 88 13.44 5.16 -16.18
C PHE A 88 13.85 6.24 -17.19
N LEU A 89 13.57 7.51 -16.88
CA LEU A 89 13.94 8.66 -17.70
C LEU A 89 15.30 9.27 -17.31
N GLU A 90 16.01 8.68 -16.35
CA GLU A 90 17.31 9.15 -15.83
C GLU A 90 17.31 10.63 -15.37
N LEU A 91 16.21 11.09 -14.76
CA LEU A 91 16.00 12.49 -14.37
C LEU A 91 16.80 12.86 -13.11
N LYS A 92 18.11 13.13 -13.28
CA LYS A 92 19.03 13.41 -12.16
C LYS A 92 18.63 14.64 -11.33
N SER A 93 17.97 15.64 -11.93
CA SER A 93 17.47 16.84 -11.24
C SER A 93 16.41 16.53 -10.19
N GLU A 94 15.59 15.50 -10.45
CA GLU A 94 14.44 15.14 -9.62
C GLU A 94 14.83 14.37 -8.35
N LYS A 95 16.10 13.96 -8.21
CA LYS A 95 16.54 13.17 -7.05
C LYS A 95 16.29 13.87 -5.71
N LYS A 96 16.48 15.19 -5.64
CA LYS A 96 16.20 15.95 -4.42
C LYS A 96 14.72 15.92 -4.06
N LEU A 97 13.84 16.10 -5.05
CA LEU A 97 12.40 16.02 -4.87
C LEU A 97 11.97 14.61 -4.48
N LEU A 98 12.54 13.57 -5.10
CA LEU A 98 12.30 12.19 -4.74
C LEU A 98 12.63 11.90 -3.27
N TYR A 99 13.80 12.35 -2.78
CA TYR A 99 14.15 12.20 -1.36
C TYR A 99 13.18 12.94 -0.44
N LEU A 100 12.74 14.14 -0.82
CA LEU A 100 11.73 14.89 -0.07
C LEU A 100 10.40 14.13 -0.01
N ILE A 101 9.94 13.56 -1.14
CA ILE A 101 8.71 12.76 -1.23
C ILE A 101 8.82 11.53 -0.33
N TYR A 102 9.94 10.80 -0.36
CA TYR A 102 10.17 9.68 0.55
C TYR A 102 10.14 10.11 2.01
N PHE A 103 10.83 11.20 2.35
CA PHE A 103 10.87 11.72 3.72
C PHE A 103 9.46 12.07 4.21
N VAL A 104 8.71 12.88 3.44
CA VAL A 104 7.35 13.26 3.79
C VAL A 104 6.45 12.03 3.94
N ASN A 105 6.50 11.09 3.00
CA ASN A 105 5.66 9.89 3.05
C ASN A 105 5.96 9.03 4.29
N VAL A 106 7.24 8.77 4.58
CA VAL A 106 7.65 8.03 5.78
C VAL A 106 7.27 8.77 7.06
N SER A 107 7.44 10.09 7.10
CA SER A 107 7.04 10.92 8.24
C SER A 107 5.54 10.92 8.51
N LEU A 108 4.70 10.62 7.50
CA LEU A 108 3.24 10.52 7.66
C LEU A 108 2.77 9.18 8.25
N ILE A 109 3.59 8.12 8.19
CA ILE A 109 3.20 6.78 8.66
C ILE A 109 2.76 6.78 10.14
N PRO A 110 3.49 7.39 11.10
CA PRO A 110 3.03 7.44 12.48
C PRO A 110 1.68 8.13 12.64
N PHE A 111 1.40 9.17 11.84
CA PHE A 111 0.11 9.85 11.89
C PHE A 111 -1.02 8.94 11.40
N TYR A 112 -0.77 8.10 10.41
CA TYR A 112 -1.71 7.08 9.95
C TYR A 112 -1.99 5.99 10.98
N PHE A 113 -1.11 5.71 11.94
CA PHE A 113 -1.34 4.69 12.96
C PHE A 113 -1.83 5.23 14.30
N PHE A 114 -1.36 6.42 14.70
CA PHE A 114 -1.57 6.94 16.06
C PHE A 114 -2.52 8.13 16.14
N THR A 115 -3.08 8.58 15.00
CA THR A 115 -4.03 9.70 14.98
C THR A 115 -5.28 9.37 14.18
N ASN A 116 -6.35 10.13 14.44
CA ASN A 116 -7.62 10.03 13.72
C ASN A 116 -7.73 11.03 12.55
N TYR A 117 -6.63 11.66 12.15
CA TYR A 117 -6.65 12.69 11.11
C TYR A 117 -6.91 12.13 9.72
N PHE A 118 -6.35 10.96 9.40
CA PHE A 118 -6.53 10.30 8.10
C PHE A 118 -7.69 9.30 8.14
N LEU A 119 -7.72 8.42 9.13
CA LEU A 119 -8.81 7.47 9.33
C LEU A 119 -9.38 7.61 10.74
N SER A 120 -10.70 7.68 10.86
CA SER A 120 -11.41 7.84 12.14
C SER A 120 -12.26 6.60 12.45
N GLY A 121 -11.68 5.42 12.33
CA GLY A 121 -12.35 4.13 12.52
C GLY A 121 -12.70 3.42 11.21
N VAL A 122 -13.67 2.51 11.30
CA VAL A 122 -14.19 1.74 10.15
C VAL A 122 -15.72 1.78 10.15
N ASN A 123 -16.31 1.67 8.96
CA ASN A 123 -17.73 1.40 8.77
C ASN A 123 -17.91 -0.05 8.32
N GLU A 124 -19.00 -0.69 8.72
CA GLU A 124 -19.37 -2.03 8.26
C GLU A 124 -20.27 -1.93 7.02
N TYR A 125 -19.92 -2.66 5.97
CA TYR A 125 -20.69 -2.77 4.74
C TYR A 125 -20.97 -4.24 4.42
N PHE A 126 -21.80 -4.48 3.40
CA PHE A 126 -22.13 -5.84 2.96
C PHE A 126 -20.91 -6.68 2.52
N PHE A 127 -19.79 -6.03 2.17
CA PHE A 127 -18.53 -6.66 1.79
C PHE A 127 -17.51 -6.75 2.94
N GLY A 128 -17.87 -6.33 4.15
CA GLY A 128 -17.00 -6.28 5.32
C GLY A 128 -16.70 -4.85 5.78
N TYR A 129 -15.75 -4.71 6.70
CA TYR A 129 -15.34 -3.40 7.22
C TYR A 129 -14.54 -2.60 6.20
N TYR A 130 -14.68 -1.27 6.20
CA TYR A 130 -13.86 -0.38 5.39
C TYR A 130 -13.46 0.86 6.19
N GLY A 131 -12.25 1.38 5.93
CA GLY A 131 -11.71 2.56 6.61
C GLY A 131 -12.63 3.78 6.45
N LYS A 132 -12.96 4.43 7.56
CA LYS A 132 -13.74 5.68 7.55
C LYS A 132 -12.78 6.85 7.35
N ALA A 133 -12.88 7.50 6.19
CA ALA A 133 -12.15 8.72 5.88
C ALA A 133 -12.42 9.83 6.91
N SER A 134 -11.39 10.60 7.22
CA SER A 134 -11.43 11.73 8.16
C SER A 134 -10.94 13.01 7.47
N VAL A 135 -10.76 14.08 8.24
CA VAL A 135 -10.55 15.46 7.75
C VAL A 135 -9.35 15.59 6.82
N LEU A 136 -8.26 14.85 7.05
CA LEU A 136 -7.04 14.90 6.23
C LEU A 136 -6.93 13.69 5.28
N TYR A 137 -7.98 12.90 5.12
CA TYR A 137 -8.00 11.87 4.09
C TYR A 137 -8.11 12.56 2.71
N PRO A 138 -7.15 12.32 1.79
CA PRO A 138 -7.13 12.96 0.48
C PRO A 138 -8.27 12.50 -0.45
#